data_AF-A0AAQ4EVA7-F1
#
_entry.id   AF-A0AAQ4EVA7-F1
#
_cell.length_a   1.000
_cell.length_b   1.000
_cell.length_c   1.000
_cell.angle_alpha   90.00
_cell.angle_beta   90.00
_cell.angle_gamma   90.00
#
_symmetry.space_group_name_H-M   'P 1'
#
loop_
_entity.id
_entity.type
_entity.pdbx_description
1 polymer ?
#
loop_
_entity_poly.entity_id
_entity_poly.type
_entity_poly.pdbx_seq_one_letter_code
_entity_poly.pdbx_strand_id
1 'polypeptide(L)'
;MPEPEAELAAKHVCSRYEMRLRCDEGHLVAIHDALYSSEPPPDAPPARPGCGTADTTEAGEAIATTTAAAVTPCQQDLRLALNSRCSGEVHCLFSLSRDQAERRCRGEGSVLVRYRCLHERWLMHKCGSHVRTPTEGYLSSPGFPHFYPALSNCSWLLEASPGQTITLRVLDVSIRPPRPGAPGPLGESLTEADCAEDALSVLEDGRPLLVACGESRLSLRTLRSTGRRLLVRFRTRNFVPARGFLLKYKFMGCPTPAAPRLGYLVHRAEDTALYKCCKDHLFNDTLADTRTLVCLRGNTWNDSVPETCTPRLSLAANDSIIYEDEEPLLQGSRHLNEGDDAGGSSTQFLADVLVPCLAMAFLLLGNAIVVGVIFKLKKKRRRRLASVVHQPDIALLVPPQPSGEPPPWKHG
;
A
#
# COMPACT_ATOMS: atom_id res chain seq x y z
N MET A 1 12.56 -0.81 17.08
CA MET A 1 12.94 -1.68 18.21
C MET A 1 12.85 -3.13 17.75
N PRO A 2 13.86 -3.98 18.00
CA PRO A 2 13.68 -5.41 17.86
C PRO A 2 12.52 -5.87 18.75
N GLU A 3 11.83 -6.92 18.31
CA GLU A 3 10.86 -7.64 19.13
C GLU A 3 11.53 -7.94 20.48
N PRO A 4 10.93 -7.59 21.64
CA PRO A 4 11.41 -8.18 22.88
C PRO A 4 11.28 -9.68 22.65
N GLU A 5 12.38 -10.41 22.77
CA GLU A 5 12.40 -11.87 22.70
C GLU A 5 11.61 -12.40 23.91
N ALA A 6 10.29 -12.24 23.88
CA ALA A 6 9.42 -12.95 24.79
C ALA A 6 9.59 -14.43 24.43
N GLU A 7 10.22 -15.15 25.35
CA GLU A 7 10.48 -16.57 25.23
C GLU A 7 9.16 -17.30 24.99
N LEU A 8 9.16 -18.25 24.07
CA LEU A 8 7.97 -19.01 23.73
C LEU A 8 7.65 -19.97 24.89
N ALA A 9 6.72 -19.56 25.75
CA ALA A 9 6.30 -20.37 26.90
C ALA A 9 5.53 -21.61 26.40
N ALA A 10 5.97 -22.79 26.82
CA ALA A 10 5.28 -24.05 26.56
C ALA A 10 4.54 -24.50 27.82
N LYS A 11 3.24 -24.75 27.71
CA LYS A 11 2.43 -25.31 28.78
C LYS A 11 1.86 -26.66 28.36
N HIS A 12 2.07 -27.66 29.24
CA HIS A 12 1.64 -29.03 29.04
C HIS A 12 0.63 -29.43 30.12
N VAL A 13 -0.55 -29.92 29.72
CA VAL A 13 -1.66 -30.26 30.64
C VAL A 13 -2.37 -31.51 30.14
N CYS A 14 -2.77 -32.41 31.05
CA CYS A 14 -3.58 -33.57 30.68
C CYS A 14 -5.00 -33.17 30.28
N SER A 15 -5.58 -33.86 29.30
CA SER A 15 -6.81 -33.49 28.59
C SER A 15 -8.08 -33.41 29.45
N ARG A 16 -8.05 -33.93 30.69
CA ARG A 16 -9.15 -33.79 31.65
C ARG A 16 -9.10 -32.48 32.45
N TYR A 17 -7.99 -31.75 32.44
CA TYR A 17 -7.81 -30.57 33.28
C TYR A 17 -7.98 -29.26 32.51
N GLU A 18 -8.34 -28.22 33.27
CA GLU A 18 -8.34 -26.86 32.79
C GLU A 18 -6.91 -26.37 32.59
N MET A 19 -6.66 -25.69 31.47
CA MET A 19 -5.42 -24.96 31.27
C MET A 19 -5.60 -23.51 31.69
N ARG A 20 -4.56 -22.96 32.30
CA ARG A 20 -4.50 -21.55 32.71
C ARG A 20 -3.36 -20.88 31.97
N LEU A 21 -3.65 -19.95 31.08
CA LEU A 21 -2.64 -19.08 30.49
C LEU A 21 -2.63 -17.78 31.28
N ARG A 22 -1.44 -17.31 31.64
CA ARG A 22 -1.26 -16.11 32.44
C ARG A 22 -0.10 -15.31 31.88
N CYS A 23 -0.33 -14.03 31.71
CA CYS A 23 0.67 -13.02 31.44
C CYS A 23 0.65 -11.98 32.56
N ASP A 24 1.74 -11.22 32.69
CA ASP A 24 1.82 -10.10 33.61
C ASP A 24 0.90 -8.95 33.16
N GLU A 25 0.62 -8.02 34.07
CA GLU A 25 -0.20 -6.85 33.74
C GLU A 25 0.38 -6.07 32.54
N GLY A 26 -0.51 -5.62 31.65
CA GLY A 26 -0.14 -4.95 30.40
C GLY A 26 0.41 -5.86 29.29
N HIS A 27 0.42 -7.19 29.52
CA HIS A 27 0.76 -8.19 28.50
C HIS A 27 -0.45 -9.05 28.16
N LEU A 28 -0.59 -9.33 26.86
CA LEU A 28 -1.67 -10.12 26.29
C LEU A 28 -1.13 -11.48 25.84
N VAL A 29 -1.90 -12.53 26.08
CA VAL A 29 -1.61 -13.88 25.59
C VAL A 29 -1.71 -13.88 24.06
N ALA A 30 -0.69 -14.42 23.39
CA ALA A 30 -0.66 -14.70 21.97
C ALA A 30 -0.25 -16.17 21.74
N ILE A 31 -1.20 -17.01 21.33
CA ILE A 31 -0.96 -18.45 21.14
C ILE A 31 -0.43 -18.71 19.73
N HIS A 32 0.74 -19.33 19.65
CA HIS A 32 1.37 -19.72 18.39
C HIS A 32 0.96 -21.13 17.96
N ASP A 33 0.98 -22.06 18.90
CA ASP A 33 0.76 -23.47 18.66
C ASP A 33 -0.07 -24.08 19.78
N ALA A 34 -0.95 -25.02 19.41
CA ALA A 34 -1.80 -25.72 20.35
C ALA A 34 -2.22 -27.06 19.78
N LEU A 35 -1.73 -28.14 20.37
CA LEU A 35 -1.94 -29.49 19.89
C LEU A 35 -2.41 -30.39 21.04
N TYR A 36 -3.49 -31.12 20.80
CA TYR A 36 -3.85 -32.30 21.58
C TYR A 36 -3.20 -33.53 20.94
N SER A 37 -2.65 -34.43 21.76
CA SER A 37 -2.17 -35.74 21.35
C SER A 37 -2.56 -36.80 22.38
N SER A 38 -3.09 -37.95 21.94
CA SER A 38 -3.37 -39.08 22.83
C SER A 38 -2.09 -39.74 23.37
N GLU A 39 -0.96 -39.57 22.67
CA GLU A 39 0.37 -39.96 23.12
C GLU A 39 1.23 -38.71 23.37
N PRO A 40 1.92 -38.58 24.50
CA PRO A 40 2.78 -37.43 24.74
C PRO A 40 3.95 -37.39 23.74
N PRO A 41 4.37 -36.21 23.23
CA PRO A 41 5.56 -36.09 22.38
C PRO A 41 6.82 -36.62 23.10
N PRO A 42 7.78 -37.22 22.38
CA PRO A 42 9.00 -37.76 23.00
C PRO A 42 9.84 -36.69 23.71
N ASP A 43 9.75 -35.42 23.30
CA ASP A 43 10.48 -34.28 23.86
C ASP A 43 9.61 -33.36 24.76
N ALA A 44 8.41 -33.79 25.16
CA ALA A 44 7.58 -32.98 26.04
C ALA A 44 8.09 -33.00 27.48
N PRO A 45 8.13 -31.86 28.20
CA PRO A 45 8.38 -31.86 29.63
C PRO A 45 7.36 -32.77 30.33
N PRO A 46 7.74 -33.47 31.42
CA PRO A 46 6.88 -34.47 32.02
C PRO A 46 5.53 -33.86 32.40
N ALA A 47 4.46 -34.47 31.91
CA ALA A 47 3.13 -34.19 32.45
C ALA A 47 3.17 -34.42 33.97
N ARG A 48 2.38 -33.67 34.73
CA ARG A 48 2.09 -34.06 36.12
C ARG A 48 1.63 -35.54 36.12
N PRO A 49 2.04 -36.35 37.13
CA PRO A 49 1.78 -37.79 37.13
C PRO A 49 0.29 -38.09 36.87
N GLY A 50 0.00 -39.01 35.94
CA GLY A 50 -1.36 -39.41 35.54
C GLY A 50 -1.80 -39.08 34.10
N CYS A 51 -0.87 -38.93 33.15
CA CYS A 51 -1.17 -38.63 31.74
C CYS A 51 -0.87 -39.87 30.85
N GLY A 52 -1.88 -40.66 30.50
CA GLY A 52 -1.74 -41.83 29.61
C GLY A 52 -1.59 -43.18 30.35
N THR A 53 -1.95 -44.26 29.65
CA THR A 53 -2.37 -45.58 30.16
C THR A 53 -1.54 -46.18 31.31
N ALA A 54 -2.24 -46.41 32.43
CA ALA A 54 -2.02 -47.40 33.49
C ALA A 54 -0.58 -47.60 34.02
N ASP A 55 -0.29 -47.01 35.18
CA ASP A 55 0.48 -47.75 36.18
C ASP A 55 -0.42 -48.86 36.73
N THR A 56 -0.21 -50.08 36.22
CA THR A 56 -0.59 -51.30 36.90
C THR A 56 0.24 -51.43 38.18
N THR A 57 -0.24 -50.84 39.27
CA THR A 57 0.19 -51.21 40.62
C THR A 57 -0.98 -51.18 41.59
N GLU A 58 -2.00 -52.00 41.35
CA GLU A 58 -2.76 -52.59 42.45
C GLU A 58 -2.98 -54.07 42.14
N ALA A 59 -2.54 -54.91 43.08
CA ALA A 59 -2.59 -56.36 43.00
C ALA A 59 -4.05 -56.84 42.89
N GLY A 60 -4.37 -57.54 41.80
CA GLY A 60 -5.69 -58.13 41.61
C GLY A 60 -5.79 -58.88 40.28
N GLU A 61 -5.47 -60.18 40.34
CA GLU A 61 -5.95 -61.28 39.49
C GLU A 61 -6.36 -60.97 38.03
N ALA A 62 -5.49 -61.33 37.09
CA ALA A 62 -5.74 -61.26 35.66
C ALA A 62 -6.71 -62.37 35.21
N ILE A 63 -7.92 -61.98 34.77
CA ILE A 63 -8.69 -62.76 33.80
C ILE A 63 -8.46 -62.10 32.44
N ALA A 64 -7.72 -62.80 31.58
CA ALA A 64 -7.43 -62.39 30.22
C ALA A 64 -8.69 -62.53 29.36
N THR A 65 -9.27 -61.40 28.94
CA THR A 65 -10.18 -61.39 27.80
C THR A 65 -10.07 -60.11 26.99
N THR A 66 -9.92 -60.32 25.67
CA THR A 66 -10.26 -59.41 24.56
C THR A 66 -9.21 -58.36 24.13
N THR A 67 -8.42 -58.76 23.12
CA THR A 67 -7.96 -57.97 21.96
C THR A 67 -7.55 -56.52 22.21
N ALA A 68 -6.26 -56.29 22.43
CA ALA A 68 -5.62 -54.99 22.24
C ALA A 68 -5.62 -54.62 20.74
N ALA A 69 -6.69 -53.98 20.27
CA ALA A 69 -6.64 -53.25 19.01
C ALA A 69 -5.62 -52.13 19.15
N ALA A 70 -4.63 -52.06 18.25
CA ALA A 70 -3.67 -50.97 18.21
C ALA A 70 -4.43 -49.63 18.10
N VAL A 71 -4.44 -48.87 19.19
CA VAL A 71 -5.10 -47.56 19.23
C VAL A 71 -4.25 -46.62 18.38
N THR A 72 -4.77 -46.21 17.22
CA THR A 72 -4.10 -45.22 16.38
C THR A 72 -3.96 -43.91 17.17
N PRO A 73 -2.75 -43.32 17.27
CA PRO A 73 -2.55 -42.08 18.01
C PRO A 73 -3.40 -40.95 17.40
N CYS A 74 -4.21 -40.29 18.22
CA CYS A 74 -5.10 -39.22 17.80
C CYS A 74 -4.46 -37.87 18.09
N GLN A 75 -4.25 -37.08 17.05
CA GLN A 75 -3.80 -35.69 17.14
C GLN A 75 -4.88 -34.73 16.66
N GLN A 76 -5.05 -33.62 17.39
CA GLN A 76 -6.02 -32.58 17.04
C GLN A 76 -5.44 -31.19 17.30
N ASP A 77 -5.45 -30.35 16.27
CA ASP A 77 -5.11 -28.92 16.38
C ASP A 77 -6.20 -28.21 17.20
N LEU A 78 -5.78 -27.54 18.28
CA LEU A 78 -6.64 -26.79 19.17
C LEU A 78 -6.50 -25.27 18.99
N ARG A 79 -5.64 -24.79 18.10
CA ARG A 79 -5.28 -23.37 17.97
C ARG A 79 -6.50 -22.50 17.77
N LEU A 80 -7.46 -22.91 16.95
CA LEU A 80 -8.67 -22.13 16.69
C LEU A 80 -9.44 -21.84 17.99
N ALA A 81 -9.77 -22.89 18.76
CA ALA A 81 -10.57 -22.77 19.99
C ALA A 81 -9.82 -22.03 21.11
N LEU A 82 -8.52 -22.33 21.22
CA LEU A 82 -7.67 -21.76 22.27
C LEU A 82 -7.41 -20.27 21.99
N ASN A 83 -7.07 -19.91 20.76
CA ASN A 83 -6.89 -18.51 20.41
C ASN A 83 -8.21 -17.73 20.46
N SER A 84 -9.34 -18.30 20.02
CA SER A 84 -10.64 -17.61 20.11
C SER A 84 -11.05 -17.32 21.54
N ARG A 85 -10.57 -18.11 22.50
CA ARG A 85 -10.89 -17.97 23.92
C ARG A 85 -9.88 -17.16 24.71
N CYS A 86 -8.60 -17.27 24.37
CA CYS A 86 -7.50 -16.80 25.21
C CYS A 86 -6.59 -15.75 24.59
N SER A 87 -6.55 -15.61 23.27
CA SER A 87 -5.66 -14.62 22.65
C SER A 87 -6.21 -13.21 22.85
N GLY A 88 -5.37 -12.30 23.33
CA GLY A 88 -5.79 -10.96 23.73
C GLY A 88 -6.22 -10.84 25.20
N GLU A 89 -6.21 -11.93 25.97
CA GLU A 89 -6.51 -11.91 27.41
C GLU A 89 -5.21 -11.82 28.23
N VAL A 90 -5.28 -11.18 29.41
CA VAL A 90 -4.17 -11.20 30.39
C VAL A 90 -4.15 -12.53 31.16
N HIS A 91 -5.34 -13.03 31.49
CA HIS A 91 -5.56 -14.29 32.19
C HIS A 91 -6.64 -15.09 31.47
N CYS A 92 -6.32 -16.31 31.03
CA CYS A 92 -7.30 -17.18 30.38
C CYS A 92 -7.40 -18.54 31.06
N LEU A 93 -8.63 -18.98 31.29
CA LEU A 93 -8.97 -20.34 31.66
C LEU A 93 -9.64 -21.03 30.48
N PHE A 94 -9.01 -22.07 29.96
CA PHE A 94 -9.55 -22.89 28.89
C PHE A 94 -9.77 -24.31 29.40
N SER A 95 -11.00 -24.79 29.25
CA SER A 95 -11.41 -26.14 29.62
C SER A 95 -11.68 -26.90 28.34
N LEU A 96 -10.94 -27.97 28.11
CA LEU A 96 -11.09 -28.76 26.91
C LEU A 96 -12.53 -29.29 26.80
N SER A 97 -13.23 -29.60 27.90
CA SER A 97 -14.59 -30.18 27.90
C SER A 97 -15.68 -29.19 27.58
N ARG A 98 -15.50 -27.93 27.99
CA ARG A 98 -16.45 -26.85 27.74
C ARG A 98 -16.16 -26.10 26.45
N ASP A 99 -14.91 -25.74 26.24
CA ASP A 99 -14.48 -24.79 25.20
C ASP A 99 -14.12 -25.49 23.88
N GLN A 100 -14.04 -26.83 23.87
CA GLN A 100 -13.91 -27.66 22.67
C GLN A 100 -14.81 -28.90 22.82
N ALA A 101 -16.13 -28.71 22.81
CA ALA A 101 -17.09 -29.81 23.03
C ALA A 101 -17.15 -30.80 21.85
N GLU A 102 -16.98 -30.33 20.62
CA GLU A 102 -17.06 -31.14 19.38
C GLU A 102 -15.71 -31.81 19.03
N ARG A 103 -15.09 -32.52 19.99
CA ARG A 103 -13.76 -33.10 19.74
C ARG A 103 -13.81 -34.32 18.84
N ARG A 104 -12.84 -34.37 17.93
CA ARG A 104 -12.53 -35.56 17.14
C ARG A 104 -11.76 -36.58 18.00
N CYS A 105 -10.79 -36.11 18.78
CA CYS A 105 -10.05 -36.98 19.69
C CYS A 105 -10.77 -37.08 21.05
N ARG A 106 -11.09 -38.32 21.44
CA ARG A 106 -11.72 -38.64 22.72
C ARG A 106 -10.75 -39.42 23.60
N GLY A 107 -10.85 -39.22 24.92
CA GLY A 107 -10.04 -39.92 25.91
C GLY A 107 -8.96 -39.05 26.55
N GLU A 108 -8.17 -39.71 27.40
CA GLU A 108 -7.00 -39.10 28.03
C GLU A 108 -5.92 -38.84 27.00
N GLY A 109 -5.22 -37.74 27.17
CA GLY A 109 -4.14 -37.31 26.31
C GLY A 109 -3.49 -36.08 26.90
N SER A 110 -2.53 -35.54 26.17
CA SER A 110 -1.83 -34.32 26.56
C SER A 110 -2.16 -33.17 25.61
N VAL A 111 -2.23 -31.97 26.16
CA VAL A 111 -2.37 -30.73 25.41
C VAL A 111 -1.09 -29.93 25.58
N LEU A 112 -0.42 -29.64 24.47
CA LEU A 112 0.73 -28.75 24.39
C LEU A 112 0.28 -27.41 23.82
N VAL A 113 0.50 -26.33 24.55
CA VAL A 113 0.25 -24.97 24.08
C VAL A 113 1.55 -24.18 24.12
N ARG A 114 1.91 -23.54 23.01
CA ARG A 114 3.03 -22.60 22.91
C ARG A 114 2.47 -21.20 22.73
N TYR A 115 2.77 -20.30 23.66
CA TYR A 115 2.25 -18.93 23.65
C TYR A 115 3.31 -17.93 24.10
N ARG A 116 3.08 -16.65 23.81
CA ARG A 116 3.90 -15.53 24.29
C ARG A 116 3.02 -14.51 25.00
N CYS A 117 3.65 -13.73 25.86
CA CYS A 117 3.05 -12.56 26.49
C CYS A 117 3.53 -11.31 25.75
N LEU A 118 2.65 -10.70 24.96
CA LEU A 118 2.96 -9.51 24.18
C LEU A 118 2.51 -8.27 24.94
N HIS A 119 3.44 -7.36 25.22
CA HIS A 119 3.06 -6.08 25.84
C HIS A 119 2.14 -5.30 24.89
N GLU A 120 1.02 -4.78 25.40
CA GLU A 120 0.08 -3.94 24.62
C GLU A 120 0.77 -2.78 23.88
N ARG A 121 1.77 -2.16 24.51
CA ARG A 121 2.58 -1.10 23.90
C ARG A 121 3.40 -1.58 22.70
N TRP A 122 3.77 -2.87 22.68
CA TRP A 122 4.50 -3.45 21.56
C TRP A 122 3.60 -3.59 20.32
N LEU A 123 2.33 -3.96 20.52
CA LEU A 123 1.32 -3.92 19.46
C LEU A 123 1.12 -2.50 18.93
N MET A 124 1.09 -1.50 19.82
CA MET A 124 1.00 -0.07 19.47
C MET A 124 2.25 0.49 18.77
N HIS A 125 3.42 -0.10 19.00
CA HIS A 125 4.63 0.26 18.25
C HIS A 125 4.61 -0.34 16.83
N LYS A 126 4.05 -1.55 16.67
CA LYS A 126 3.84 -2.16 15.35
C LYS A 126 2.73 -1.48 14.56
N CYS A 127 1.72 -0.94 15.24
CA CYS A 127 0.66 -0.15 14.62
C CYS A 127 0.17 1.01 15.48
N GLY A 128 0.02 2.17 14.87
CA GLY A 128 -0.08 3.48 15.53
C GLY A 128 1.06 4.40 15.10
N SER A 129 1.92 3.96 14.16
CA SER A 129 3.12 4.71 13.77
C SER A 129 2.81 5.78 12.72
N HIS A 130 3.50 6.91 12.85
CA HIS A 130 3.59 7.92 11.82
C HIS A 130 4.85 7.68 10.97
N VAL A 131 4.65 7.22 9.74
CA VAL A 131 5.72 6.83 8.83
C VAL A 131 6.03 7.98 7.88
N ARG A 132 7.20 8.58 8.11
CA ARG A 132 7.81 9.61 7.24
C ARG A 132 9.15 9.16 6.65
N THR A 133 9.74 8.12 7.23
CA THR A 133 10.99 7.50 6.79
C THR A 133 10.96 6.01 7.15
N PRO A 134 11.75 5.14 6.47
CA PRO A 134 12.47 5.37 5.21
C PRO A 134 11.53 5.63 4.01
N THR A 135 12.08 6.04 2.86
CA THR A 135 11.32 6.37 1.63
C THR A 135 10.51 5.20 1.06
N GLU A 136 10.89 3.96 1.39
CA GLU A 136 10.11 2.77 1.10
C GLU A 136 10.23 1.77 2.24
N GLY A 137 9.22 0.92 2.41
CA GLY A 137 9.19 -0.05 3.49
C GLY A 137 7.98 -0.97 3.42
N TYR A 138 7.78 -1.73 4.50
CA TYR A 138 6.69 -2.70 4.60
C TYR A 138 5.83 -2.41 5.83
N LEU A 139 4.53 -2.62 5.69
CA LEU A 139 3.57 -2.62 6.78
C LEU A 139 2.90 -4.00 6.84
N SER A 140 2.73 -4.54 8.03
CA SER A 140 2.06 -5.83 8.21
C SER A 140 1.19 -5.81 9.45
N SER A 141 0.19 -6.69 9.48
CA SER A 141 -0.52 -6.98 10.72
C SER A 141 0.47 -7.48 11.79
N PRO A 142 0.25 -7.15 13.08
CA PRO A 142 1.00 -7.76 14.17
C PRO A 142 0.91 -9.29 14.10
N GLY A 143 2.06 -9.96 14.16
CA GLY A 143 2.14 -11.42 14.07
C GLY A 143 2.28 -12.01 12.66
N PHE A 144 2.15 -11.22 11.58
CA PHE A 144 2.34 -11.71 10.20
C PHE A 144 3.70 -12.44 10.02
N PRO A 145 3.77 -13.61 9.34
CA PRO A 145 2.70 -14.29 8.60
C PRO A 145 1.85 -15.26 9.45
N HIS A 146 1.99 -15.24 10.77
CA HIS A 146 1.13 -15.98 11.70
C HIS A 146 -0.19 -15.23 11.94
N PHE A 147 -1.03 -15.79 12.82
CA PHE A 147 -2.35 -15.27 13.08
C PHE A 147 -2.33 -13.88 13.73
N TYR A 148 -3.20 -12.98 13.26
CA TYR A 148 -3.34 -11.66 13.86
C TYR A 148 -4.18 -11.71 15.15
N PRO A 149 -3.82 -10.93 16.19
CA PRO A 149 -4.63 -10.81 17.41
C PRO A 149 -5.84 -9.88 17.19
N ALA A 150 -6.76 -9.85 18.16
CA ALA A 150 -7.80 -8.81 18.20
C ALA A 150 -7.18 -7.45 18.54
N LEU A 151 -7.40 -6.46 17.69
CA LEU A 151 -6.80 -5.12 17.73
C LEU A 151 -7.92 -4.10 17.59
N SER A 152 -8.23 -3.42 18.70
CA SER A 152 -9.38 -2.53 18.81
C SER A 152 -9.32 -1.32 17.87
N ASN A 153 -8.14 -0.85 17.44
CA ASN A 153 -7.95 0.08 16.31
C ASN A 153 -6.45 0.24 15.96
N CYS A 154 -5.99 -0.42 14.90
CA CYS A 154 -4.58 -0.46 14.50
C CYS A 154 -4.42 0.40 13.23
N SER A 155 -3.61 1.47 13.24
CA SER A 155 -3.49 2.37 12.08
C SER A 155 -2.09 2.89 11.82
N TRP A 156 -1.78 3.20 10.56
CA TRP A 156 -0.51 3.78 10.14
C TRP A 156 -0.80 5.03 9.33
N LEU A 157 -0.22 6.15 9.74
CA LEU A 157 -0.23 7.37 8.94
C LEU A 157 1.04 7.39 8.09
N LEU A 158 0.90 7.19 6.79
CA LEU A 158 1.97 7.43 5.83
C LEU A 158 1.91 8.90 5.43
N GLU A 159 2.97 9.66 5.69
CA GLU A 159 3.08 11.07 5.29
C GLU A 159 4.35 11.28 4.46
N ALA A 160 4.17 11.53 3.17
CA ALA A 160 5.24 11.89 2.27
C ALA A 160 5.61 13.38 2.41
N SER A 161 6.84 13.73 2.02
CA SER A 161 7.27 15.12 1.99
C SER A 161 6.47 15.93 0.96
N PRO A 162 6.40 17.27 1.09
CA PRO A 162 5.78 18.11 0.07
C PRO A 162 6.34 17.81 -1.32
N GLY A 163 5.45 17.73 -2.33
CA GLY A 163 5.83 17.37 -3.71
C GLY A 163 5.99 15.88 -3.97
N GLN A 164 5.75 15.02 -2.97
CA GLN A 164 5.71 13.57 -3.12
C GLN A 164 4.29 13.01 -2.97
N THR A 165 4.07 11.86 -3.59
CA THR A 165 2.88 11.00 -3.43
C THR A 165 3.32 9.64 -2.88
N ILE A 166 2.35 8.79 -2.56
CA ILE A 166 2.57 7.49 -1.93
C ILE A 166 2.02 6.41 -2.85
N THR A 167 2.86 5.45 -3.20
CA THR A 167 2.43 4.20 -3.85
C THR A 167 2.41 3.09 -2.82
N LEU A 168 1.31 2.34 -2.76
CA LEU A 168 1.11 1.23 -1.84
C LEU A 168 0.74 -0.03 -2.63
N ARG A 169 1.50 -1.10 -2.42
CA ARG A 169 1.29 -2.42 -3.05
C ARG A 169 0.83 -3.41 -2.00
N VAL A 170 -0.25 -4.10 -2.29
CA VAL A 170 -0.72 -5.23 -1.48
C VAL A 170 0.05 -6.47 -1.91
N LEU A 171 0.73 -7.13 -0.98
CA LEU A 171 1.52 -8.34 -1.25
C LEU A 171 0.82 -9.62 -0.79
N ASP A 172 0.19 -9.59 0.39
CA ASP A 172 -0.63 -10.70 0.91
C ASP A 172 -1.79 -10.13 1.74
N VAL A 173 -2.96 -10.78 1.65
CA VAL A 173 -4.14 -10.51 2.47
C VAL A 173 -4.88 -11.82 2.72
N SER A 174 -4.93 -12.20 3.99
CA SER A 174 -5.67 -13.32 4.55
C SER A 174 -6.33 -12.81 5.84
N ILE A 175 -7.54 -12.28 5.71
CA ILE A 175 -8.34 -11.74 6.82
C ILE A 175 -9.67 -12.50 6.85
N ARG A 176 -10.45 -12.37 7.94
CA ARG A 176 -11.82 -12.90 8.03
C ARG A 176 -12.61 -12.67 6.72
N PRO A 177 -13.28 -13.70 6.18
CA PRO A 177 -14.14 -13.55 5.02
C PRO A 177 -15.24 -12.50 5.20
N PRO A 178 -15.70 -11.86 4.11
CA PRO A 178 -16.83 -10.95 4.15
C PRO A 178 -18.13 -11.66 4.56
N ARG A 179 -19.16 -10.88 4.90
CA ARG A 179 -20.47 -11.44 5.24
C ARG A 179 -21.08 -12.22 4.06
N PRO A 180 -21.87 -13.28 4.31
CA PRO A 180 -22.65 -13.94 3.27
C PRO A 180 -23.52 -12.92 2.53
N GLY A 181 -23.47 -12.91 1.19
CA GLY A 181 -24.21 -11.95 0.37
C GLY A 181 -23.49 -10.63 0.07
N ALA A 182 -22.27 -10.43 0.56
CA ALA A 182 -21.40 -9.36 0.09
C ALA A 182 -21.14 -9.48 -1.43
N PRO A 183 -20.87 -8.37 -2.14
CA PRO A 183 -20.50 -8.39 -3.55
C PRO A 183 -19.41 -9.44 -3.79
N GLY A 184 -19.71 -10.41 -4.67
CA GLY A 184 -18.83 -11.54 -4.91
C GLY A 184 -17.44 -11.11 -5.44
N PRO A 185 -16.50 -12.06 -5.62
CA PRO A 185 -15.13 -11.78 -6.06
C PRO A 185 -15.00 -11.21 -7.49
N LEU A 186 -16.10 -10.87 -8.14
CA LEU A 186 -16.19 -10.29 -9.48
C LEU A 186 -16.16 -8.75 -9.41
N GLY A 187 -15.02 -8.21 -8.98
CA GLY A 187 -14.58 -6.86 -9.36
C GLY A 187 -15.28 -5.65 -8.72
N GLU A 188 -16.26 -5.84 -7.83
CA GLU A 188 -16.84 -4.72 -7.08
C GLU A 188 -16.00 -4.37 -5.85
N SER A 189 -15.82 -3.06 -5.61
CA SER A 189 -15.04 -2.57 -4.47
C SER A 189 -15.82 -2.82 -3.18
N LEU A 190 -15.28 -3.68 -2.32
CA LEU A 190 -15.84 -3.90 -0.98
C LEU A 190 -15.91 -2.58 -0.20
N THR A 191 -16.92 -2.49 0.66
CA THR A 191 -17.05 -1.44 1.68
C THR A 191 -16.70 -2.00 3.05
N GLU A 192 -16.48 -1.15 4.04
CA GLU A 192 -16.21 -1.60 5.42
C GLU A 192 -17.39 -2.37 6.04
N ALA A 193 -18.61 -2.16 5.54
CA ALA A 193 -19.81 -2.86 5.98
C ALA A 193 -19.87 -4.31 5.49
N ASP A 194 -19.30 -4.58 4.31
CA ASP A 194 -19.22 -5.92 3.72
C ASP A 194 -18.26 -6.82 4.51
N CYS A 195 -17.22 -6.23 5.08
CA CYS A 195 -16.14 -6.91 5.80
C CYS A 195 -16.45 -7.29 7.25
N ALA A 196 -17.68 -7.68 7.54
CA ALA A 196 -18.13 -8.17 8.84
C ALA A 196 -17.58 -7.36 10.04
N GLU A 197 -16.55 -7.87 10.72
CA GLU A 197 -15.91 -7.23 11.86
C GLU A 197 -14.43 -6.87 11.62
N ASP A 198 -13.74 -7.62 10.75
CA ASP A 198 -12.31 -7.46 10.50
C ASP A 198 -12.09 -6.90 9.10
N ALA A 199 -11.44 -5.75 9.00
CA ALA A 199 -11.25 -5.05 7.72
C ALA A 199 -9.91 -4.31 7.68
N LEU A 200 -9.23 -4.39 6.54
CA LEU A 200 -8.13 -3.53 6.17
C LEU A 200 -8.65 -2.44 5.23
N SER A 201 -8.49 -1.17 5.61
CA SER A 201 -8.82 -0.03 4.77
C SER A 201 -7.62 0.90 4.56
N VAL A 202 -7.49 1.42 3.34
CA VAL A 202 -6.52 2.47 3.00
C VAL A 202 -7.32 3.70 2.64
N LEU A 203 -7.15 4.77 3.40
CA LEU A 203 -7.92 6.01 3.26
C LEU A 203 -7.03 7.17 2.80
N GLU A 204 -7.56 7.99 1.90
CA GLU A 204 -7.00 9.27 1.50
C GLU A 204 -8.03 10.35 1.85
N ASP A 205 -7.66 11.28 2.73
CA ASP A 205 -8.54 12.35 3.23
C ASP A 205 -9.92 11.83 3.72
N GLY A 206 -9.91 10.67 4.39
CA GLY A 206 -11.11 10.00 4.90
C GLY A 206 -11.90 9.19 3.88
N ARG A 207 -11.52 9.19 2.60
CA ARG A 207 -12.14 8.38 1.55
C ARG A 207 -11.39 7.06 1.36
N PRO A 208 -12.06 5.90 1.37
CA PRO A 208 -11.40 4.61 1.18
C PRO A 208 -10.95 4.43 -0.28
N LEU A 209 -9.64 4.28 -0.50
CA LEU A 209 -9.03 3.85 -1.76
C LEU A 209 -9.06 2.33 -1.93
N LEU A 210 -9.05 1.61 -0.81
CA LEU A 210 -9.12 0.16 -0.73
C LEU A 210 -9.83 -0.24 0.56
N VAL A 211 -10.71 -1.23 0.46
CA VAL A 211 -11.15 -2.06 1.59
C VAL A 211 -10.90 -3.51 1.22
N ALA A 212 -10.33 -4.27 2.15
CA ALA A 212 -9.97 -5.66 1.93
C ALA A 212 -10.31 -6.52 3.17
N CYS A 213 -10.89 -7.68 2.91
CA CYS A 213 -11.14 -8.77 3.85
C CYS A 213 -11.23 -10.08 3.06
N GLY A 214 -11.27 -11.21 3.75
CA GLY A 214 -11.16 -12.53 3.15
C GLY A 214 -9.75 -12.85 2.67
N GLU A 215 -9.63 -13.99 1.99
CA GLU A 215 -8.42 -14.37 1.26
C GLU A 215 -8.63 -13.95 -0.20
N SER A 216 -7.90 -12.93 -0.63
CA SER A 216 -8.18 -12.26 -1.90
C SER A 216 -6.97 -12.26 -2.82
N ARG A 217 -7.20 -12.38 -4.13
CA ARG A 217 -6.20 -12.21 -5.21
C ARG A 217 -5.68 -10.76 -5.34
N LEU A 218 -5.97 -9.91 -4.36
CA LEU A 218 -5.41 -8.56 -4.21
C LEU A 218 -3.89 -8.56 -4.02
N SER A 219 -3.23 -9.72 -3.90
CA SER A 219 -1.78 -9.93 -3.74
C SER A 219 -0.88 -9.24 -4.79
N LEU A 220 -1.42 -8.46 -5.73
CA LEU A 220 -0.67 -7.61 -6.66
C LEU A 220 -1.30 -6.21 -6.91
N ARG A 221 -2.37 -5.81 -6.22
CA ARG A 221 -3.00 -4.51 -6.45
C ARG A 221 -2.09 -3.38 -5.97
N THR A 222 -1.85 -2.41 -6.85
CA THR A 222 -1.05 -1.22 -6.57
C THR A 222 -1.97 0.00 -6.54
N LEU A 223 -1.94 0.74 -5.45
CA LEU A 223 -2.66 1.99 -5.24
C LEU A 223 -1.67 3.14 -5.33
N ARG A 224 -2.08 4.25 -5.94
CA ARG A 224 -1.31 5.49 -5.97
C ARG A 224 -2.17 6.61 -5.36
N SER A 225 -1.61 7.26 -4.35
CA SER A 225 -2.25 8.42 -3.74
C SER A 225 -2.20 9.62 -4.68
N THR A 226 -3.18 10.51 -4.53
CA THR A 226 -3.19 11.83 -5.17
C THR A 226 -2.58 12.89 -4.25
N GLY A 227 -2.73 12.71 -2.94
CA GLY A 227 -2.14 13.55 -1.91
C GLY A 227 -0.87 12.97 -1.30
N ARG A 228 -0.38 13.64 -0.26
CA ARG A 228 0.83 13.25 0.49
C ARG A 228 0.56 12.40 1.73
N ARG A 229 -0.71 12.14 2.07
CA ARG A 229 -1.10 11.43 3.29
C ARG A 229 -2.00 10.25 2.95
N LEU A 230 -1.64 9.07 3.45
CA LEU A 230 -2.50 7.90 3.45
C LEU A 230 -2.65 7.38 4.88
N LEU A 231 -3.88 7.06 5.27
CA LEU A 231 -4.18 6.37 6.51
C LEU A 231 -4.47 4.91 6.20
N VAL A 232 -3.58 4.01 6.61
CA VAL A 232 -3.84 2.57 6.60
C VAL A 232 -4.49 2.21 7.93
N ARG A 233 -5.63 1.55 7.91
CA ARG A 233 -6.38 1.17 9.11
C ARG A 233 -6.71 -0.31 9.05
N PHE A 234 -6.36 -1.03 10.09
CA PHE A 234 -6.70 -2.43 10.31
C PHE A 234 -7.55 -2.54 11.57
N ARG A 235 -8.82 -2.89 11.38
CA ARG A 235 -9.78 -3.07 12.46
C ARG A 235 -10.00 -4.56 12.63
N THR A 236 -9.89 -5.06 13.86
CA THR A 236 -10.19 -6.45 14.19
C THR A 236 -10.89 -6.53 15.54
N ARG A 237 -11.94 -7.36 15.66
CA ARG A 237 -12.70 -7.48 16.93
C ARG A 237 -12.46 -8.77 17.68
N ASN A 238 -12.38 -9.88 16.95
CA ASN A 238 -12.22 -11.21 17.52
C ASN A 238 -11.01 -11.87 16.87
N PHE A 239 -10.41 -12.82 17.57
CA PHE A 239 -9.34 -13.63 17.00
C PHE A 239 -9.86 -14.46 15.83
N VAL A 240 -9.13 -14.44 14.72
CA VAL A 240 -9.37 -15.30 13.55
C VAL A 240 -8.02 -15.89 13.14
N PRO A 241 -7.94 -17.21 12.90
CA PRO A 241 -6.69 -17.85 12.49
C PRO A 241 -6.38 -17.57 11.02
N ALA A 242 -6.13 -16.31 10.69
CA ALA A 242 -5.77 -15.86 9.36
C ALA A 242 -4.49 -15.03 9.43
N ARG A 243 -3.67 -15.08 8.38
CA ARG A 243 -2.28 -14.55 8.39
C ARG A 243 -2.22 -13.02 8.53
N GLY A 244 -3.31 -12.35 8.23
CA GLY A 244 -3.44 -10.89 8.23
C GLY A 244 -3.01 -10.31 6.89
N PHE A 245 -2.10 -9.34 6.87
CA PHE A 245 -1.72 -8.68 5.62
C PHE A 245 -0.25 -8.28 5.57
N LEU A 246 0.25 -8.10 4.35
CA LEU A 246 1.55 -7.49 4.06
C LEU A 246 1.41 -6.46 2.93
N LEU A 247 1.84 -5.23 3.19
CA LEU A 247 1.86 -4.11 2.25
C LEU A 247 3.29 -3.62 2.05
N LYS A 248 3.63 -3.18 0.84
CA LYS A 248 4.84 -2.42 0.55
C LYS A 248 4.46 -0.99 0.18
N TYR A 249 5.02 0.00 0.88
CA TYR A 249 4.83 1.41 0.54
C TYR A 249 6.12 2.00 -0.06
N LYS A 250 5.96 3.02 -0.90
CA LYS A 250 7.04 3.81 -1.46
C LYS A 250 6.59 5.25 -1.69
N PHE A 251 7.39 6.20 -1.25
CA PHE A 251 7.21 7.61 -1.58
C PHE A 251 7.77 7.88 -2.97
N MET A 252 6.94 8.46 -3.81
CA MET A 252 7.18 8.76 -5.21
C MET A 252 7.22 10.27 -5.41
N GLY A 253 8.03 10.73 -6.36
CA GLY A 253 8.34 12.15 -6.56
C GLY A 253 9.55 12.58 -5.74
N CYS A 254 10.08 13.77 -6.05
CA CYS A 254 11.19 14.35 -5.32
C CYS A 254 10.69 15.24 -4.16
N PRO A 255 11.24 15.11 -2.94
CA PRO A 255 10.83 15.96 -1.82
C PRO A 255 11.20 17.41 -2.13
N THR A 256 10.29 18.36 -1.97
CA THR A 256 10.59 19.79 -2.22
C THR A 256 11.62 20.29 -1.19
N PRO A 257 12.84 20.66 -1.60
CA PRO A 257 13.85 21.19 -0.69
C PRO A 257 13.40 22.51 -0.04
N ALA A 258 13.86 22.76 1.18
CA ALA A 258 13.64 24.06 1.82
C ALA A 258 14.29 25.17 0.99
N ALA A 259 13.64 26.33 0.95
CA ALA A 259 14.25 27.51 0.33
C ALA A 259 15.50 27.94 1.12
N PRO A 260 16.57 28.40 0.44
CA PRO A 260 17.77 28.88 1.11
C PRO A 260 17.44 30.14 1.91
N ARG A 261 18.16 30.37 3.02
CA ARG A 261 18.16 31.67 3.69
C ARG A 261 18.64 32.73 2.68
N LEU A 262 17.95 33.86 2.62
CA LEU A 262 18.19 34.91 1.62
C LEU A 262 17.94 34.46 0.18
N GLY A 263 17.00 33.52 0.00
CA GLY A 263 16.41 33.19 -1.29
C GLY A 263 15.01 32.62 -1.13
N TYR A 264 14.41 32.22 -2.24
CA TYR A 264 13.04 31.73 -2.28
C TYR A 264 12.84 30.71 -3.41
N LEU A 265 11.83 29.85 -3.24
CA LEU A 265 11.35 28.97 -4.29
C LEU A 265 10.47 29.80 -5.25
N VAL A 266 10.87 29.88 -6.51
CA VAL A 266 10.13 30.59 -7.57
C VAL A 266 8.96 29.74 -8.04
N HIS A 267 9.22 28.47 -8.40
CA HIS A 267 8.20 27.56 -8.89
C HIS A 267 8.58 26.09 -8.60
N ARG A 268 7.56 25.25 -8.39
CA ARG A 268 7.67 23.79 -8.23
C ARG A 268 6.67 23.10 -9.14
N ALA A 269 7.17 22.38 -10.13
CA ALA A 269 6.44 21.43 -10.99
C ALA A 269 6.89 20.01 -10.67
N GLU A 270 6.16 18.96 -11.08
CA GLU A 270 6.40 17.55 -10.70
C GLU A 270 7.87 17.12 -10.78
N ASP A 271 8.54 17.49 -11.87
CA ASP A 271 9.91 17.11 -12.22
C ASP A 271 10.95 18.24 -12.05
N THR A 272 10.53 19.46 -11.73
CA THR A 272 11.43 20.62 -11.72
C THR A 272 11.16 21.58 -10.57
N ALA A 273 12.22 22.17 -10.02
CA ALA A 273 12.11 23.21 -9.00
C ALA A 273 13.10 24.34 -9.30
N LEU A 274 12.61 25.58 -9.34
CA LEU A 274 13.42 26.77 -9.58
C LEU A 274 13.55 27.60 -8.30
N TYR A 275 14.79 27.82 -7.87
CA TYR A 275 15.13 28.65 -6.73
C TYR A 275 15.85 29.92 -7.20
N LYS A 276 15.67 31.01 -6.45
CA LYS A 276 16.31 32.29 -6.72
C LYS A 276 16.79 32.92 -5.42
N CYS A 277 18.02 33.43 -5.42
CA CYS A 277 18.56 34.23 -4.33
C CYS A 277 17.98 35.65 -4.35
N CYS A 278 17.91 36.28 -3.18
CA CYS A 278 17.54 37.69 -3.06
C CYS A 278 18.56 38.58 -3.78
N LYS A 279 18.20 39.86 -3.97
CA LYS A 279 19.08 40.84 -4.63
C LYS A 279 20.47 40.86 -3.97
N ASP A 280 21.51 40.96 -4.81
CA ASP A 280 22.93 41.01 -4.43
C ASP A 280 23.46 39.75 -3.71
N HIS A 281 22.75 38.62 -3.81
CA HIS A 281 23.17 37.32 -3.29
C HIS A 281 23.26 36.29 -4.42
N LEU A 282 24.18 35.34 -4.29
CA LEU A 282 24.42 34.27 -5.25
C LEU A 282 24.56 32.94 -4.52
N PHE A 283 24.36 31.84 -5.24
CA PHE A 283 24.79 30.53 -4.76
C PHE A 283 26.32 30.47 -4.79
N ASN A 284 26.94 30.11 -3.66
CA ASN A 284 28.41 30.11 -3.51
C ASN A 284 29.10 29.16 -4.50
N ASP A 285 28.45 28.06 -4.85
CA ASP A 285 28.99 27.00 -5.70
C ASP A 285 28.86 27.30 -7.21
N THR A 286 27.75 27.90 -7.65
CA THR A 286 27.51 28.19 -9.06
C THR A 286 27.77 29.65 -9.45
N LEU A 287 27.93 30.54 -8.46
CA LEU A 287 28.01 32.00 -8.64
C LEU A 287 26.83 32.60 -9.43
N ALA A 288 25.71 31.88 -9.50
CA ALA A 288 24.47 32.31 -10.14
C ALA A 288 23.44 32.76 -9.10
N ASP A 289 22.50 33.62 -9.52
CA ASP A 289 21.38 34.06 -8.67
C ASP A 289 20.20 33.09 -8.71
N THR A 290 20.23 32.10 -9.63
CA THR A 290 19.16 31.13 -9.86
C THR A 290 19.71 29.70 -9.89
N ARG A 291 18.88 28.74 -9.45
CA ARG A 291 19.19 27.31 -9.49
C ARG A 291 17.97 26.49 -9.87
N THR A 292 18.11 25.66 -10.89
CA THR A 292 17.06 24.74 -11.33
C THR A 292 17.44 23.32 -10.98
N LEU A 293 16.57 22.65 -10.23
CA LEU A 293 16.68 21.22 -9.95
C LEU A 293 15.77 20.43 -10.88
N VAL A 294 16.24 19.26 -11.32
CA VAL A 294 15.50 18.29 -12.13
C VAL A 294 15.40 16.98 -11.37
N CYS A 295 14.18 16.44 -11.26
CA CYS A 295 13.88 15.21 -10.55
C CYS A 295 14.22 14.00 -11.43
N LEU A 296 15.32 13.34 -11.08
CA LEU A 296 15.78 12.12 -11.73
C LEU A 296 15.02 10.91 -11.20
N ARG A 297 14.62 10.02 -12.13
CA ARG A 297 13.99 8.72 -11.84
C ARG A 297 12.74 8.81 -10.93
N GLY A 298 12.14 10.00 -10.83
CA GLY A 298 10.97 10.27 -10.03
C GLY A 298 11.18 10.16 -8.52
N ASN A 299 12.41 10.25 -8.00
CA ASN A 299 12.66 10.18 -6.55
C ASN A 299 13.89 10.94 -6.04
N THR A 300 14.82 11.35 -6.90
CA THR A 300 16.06 12.04 -6.48
C THR A 300 16.30 13.30 -7.32
N TRP A 301 16.65 14.42 -6.69
CA TRP A 301 17.10 15.60 -7.44
C TRP A 301 18.47 15.38 -8.07
N ASN A 302 18.71 15.99 -9.23
CA ASN A 302 20.02 16.00 -9.90
C ASN A 302 21.10 16.72 -9.08
N ASP A 303 20.67 17.63 -8.21
CA ASP A 303 21.52 18.54 -7.45
C ASP A 303 20.81 18.96 -6.15
N SER A 304 21.50 19.71 -5.29
CA SER A 304 21.00 20.16 -3.99
C SER A 304 20.87 21.68 -3.90
N VAL A 305 20.11 22.19 -2.93
CA VAL A 305 20.05 23.64 -2.66
C VAL A 305 20.84 23.91 -1.38
N PRO A 306 21.88 24.77 -1.41
CA PRO A 306 22.59 25.21 -0.21
C PRO A 306 21.64 25.84 0.80
N GLU A 307 21.97 25.79 2.09
CA GLU A 307 21.10 26.34 3.13
C GLU A 307 20.98 27.88 3.10
N THR A 308 21.94 28.59 2.52
CA THR A 308 21.98 30.05 2.47
C THR A 308 22.59 30.54 1.16
N CYS A 309 22.10 31.67 0.66
CA CYS A 309 22.77 32.43 -0.40
C CYS A 309 23.87 33.32 0.21
N THR A 310 24.94 33.57 -0.54
CA THR A 310 26.09 34.38 -0.12
C THR A 310 26.08 35.76 -0.77
N PRO A 311 26.40 36.85 -0.05
CA PRO A 311 26.48 38.19 -0.63
C PRO A 311 27.55 38.28 -1.72
N ARG A 312 27.24 38.94 -2.84
CA ARG A 312 28.17 39.10 -3.98
C ARG A 312 29.47 39.80 -3.60
N LEU A 313 29.43 40.76 -2.68
CA LEU A 313 30.63 41.46 -2.18
C LEU A 313 31.60 40.53 -1.44
N SER A 314 31.07 39.55 -0.69
CA SER A 314 31.91 38.59 0.05
C SER A 314 32.65 37.62 -0.85
N LEU A 315 32.06 37.29 -2.01
CA LEU A 315 32.69 36.46 -3.04
C LEU A 315 33.79 37.22 -3.78
N ALA A 316 33.57 38.51 -4.06
CA ALA A 316 34.57 39.37 -4.69
C ALA A 316 35.80 39.61 -3.80
N ALA A 317 35.63 39.65 -2.48
CA ALA A 317 36.73 39.83 -1.53
C ALA A 317 37.64 38.59 -1.39
N ASN A 318 37.15 37.40 -1.74
CA ASN A 318 37.93 36.16 -1.71
C ASN A 318 38.76 35.92 -2.99
N ASP A 319 38.48 36.65 -4.07
CA ASP A 319 39.15 36.49 -5.38
C ASP A 319 40.26 37.56 -5.61
N SER A 320 40.55 38.40 -4.61
CA SER A 320 41.59 39.43 -4.71
C SER A 320 42.94 38.96 -4.15
N ILE A 321 43.68 38.17 -4.94
CA ILE A 321 45.14 37.98 -4.79
C ILE A 321 45.83 38.12 -6.16
N ILE A 322 46.58 39.22 -6.27
CA ILE A 322 47.71 39.55 -7.17
C ILE A 322 47.38 39.82 -8.65
N TYR A 323 47.51 41.09 -9.06
CA TYR A 323 48.51 41.48 -10.07
C TYR A 323 49.17 42.79 -9.62
N GLU A 324 50.48 42.72 -9.44
CA GLU A 324 51.39 43.84 -9.18
C GLU A 324 51.45 44.79 -10.38
N ASP A 325 51.72 46.05 -10.07
CA ASP A 325 52.07 47.13 -10.99
C ASP A 325 53.18 46.72 -11.96
N GLU A 326 52.98 46.93 -13.27
CA GLU A 326 54.01 47.42 -14.20
C GLU A 326 53.34 48.16 -15.38
N GLU A 327 53.50 49.47 -15.45
CA GLU A 327 53.53 50.18 -16.74
C GLU A 327 54.90 49.94 -17.40
N PRO A 328 54.95 49.83 -18.73
CA PRO A 328 55.63 50.93 -19.44
C PRO A 328 55.00 51.35 -20.78
N LEU A 329 55.38 52.56 -21.15
CA LEU A 329 55.08 53.35 -22.35
C LEU A 329 55.44 52.67 -23.70
N LEU A 330 54.61 52.85 -24.74
CA LEU A 330 54.94 53.52 -26.02
C LEU A 330 53.95 53.16 -27.17
N GLN A 331 53.26 54.20 -27.65
CA GLN A 331 53.18 54.63 -29.06
C GLN A 331 52.54 53.72 -30.14
N GLY A 332 51.41 54.16 -30.71
CA GLY A 332 50.91 53.56 -31.96
C GLY A 332 49.52 53.99 -32.45
N SER A 333 49.41 55.23 -32.92
CA SER A 333 48.61 55.69 -34.09
C SER A 333 47.21 55.11 -34.40
N ARG A 334 46.21 56.00 -34.34
CA ARG A 334 45.06 56.21 -35.26
C ARG A 334 44.31 54.99 -35.83
N HIS A 335 43.02 54.89 -35.50
CA HIS A 335 41.98 55.03 -36.53
C HIS A 335 40.65 55.50 -35.93
N LEU A 336 40.13 56.60 -36.48
CA LEU A 336 38.75 57.02 -36.35
C LEU A 336 37.85 55.96 -37.00
N ASN A 337 36.76 55.60 -36.32
CA ASN A 337 35.45 55.47 -36.95
C ASN A 337 34.35 55.61 -35.89
N GLU A 338 33.65 56.72 -36.02
CA GLU A 338 32.30 56.96 -35.54
C GLU A 338 31.34 55.93 -36.16
N GLY A 339 30.43 55.39 -35.37
CA GLY A 339 29.43 54.43 -35.80
C GLY A 339 28.50 54.10 -34.64
N ASP A 340 27.44 54.89 -34.52
CA ASP A 340 26.27 54.64 -33.71
C ASP A 340 25.74 53.20 -33.92
N ASP A 341 25.35 52.52 -32.84
CA ASP A 341 24.09 51.76 -32.79
C ASP A 341 23.82 51.22 -31.38
N ALA A 342 23.02 51.98 -30.64
CA ALA A 342 22.25 51.50 -29.50
C ALA A 342 20.91 50.96 -30.01
N GLY A 343 20.60 49.66 -29.82
CA GLY A 343 19.28 49.16 -30.24
C GLY A 343 19.02 47.64 -30.28
N GLY A 344 19.66 46.83 -29.44
CA GLY A 344 19.41 45.38 -29.41
C GLY A 344 18.35 44.95 -28.40
N SER A 345 17.06 45.16 -28.68
CA SER A 345 15.96 44.60 -27.84
C SER A 345 14.67 44.26 -28.61
N SER A 346 14.44 44.84 -29.80
CA SER A 346 13.19 44.60 -30.54
C SER A 346 13.17 43.31 -31.38
N THR A 347 14.32 42.72 -31.71
CA THR A 347 14.39 41.55 -32.61
C THR A 347 14.16 40.21 -31.91
N GLN A 348 14.45 40.10 -30.60
CA GLN A 348 14.19 38.88 -29.82
C GLN A 348 12.70 38.71 -29.45
N PHE A 349 11.99 39.80 -29.14
CA PHE A 349 10.56 39.75 -28.82
C PHE A 349 9.69 39.34 -30.02
N LEU A 350 10.08 39.77 -31.23
CA LEU A 350 9.43 39.37 -32.48
C LEU A 350 9.56 37.86 -32.74
N ALA A 351 10.73 37.27 -32.48
CA ALA A 351 10.96 35.85 -32.69
C ALA A 351 10.25 34.98 -31.64
N ASP A 352 10.35 35.34 -30.36
CA ASP A 352 9.89 34.47 -29.27
C ASP A 352 8.37 34.49 -29.06
N VAL A 353 7.69 35.57 -29.46
CA VAL A 353 6.24 35.74 -29.21
C VAL A 353 5.41 35.65 -30.49
N LEU A 354 5.80 36.33 -31.58
CA LEU A 354 4.97 36.33 -32.80
C LEU A 354 5.06 35.03 -33.57
N VAL A 355 6.20 34.33 -33.57
CA VAL A 355 6.33 33.05 -34.30
C VAL A 355 5.40 31.97 -33.70
N PRO A 356 5.35 31.75 -32.37
CA PRO A 356 4.36 30.83 -31.78
C PRO A 356 2.92 31.28 -31.99
N CYS A 357 2.62 32.58 -31.89
CA CYS A 357 1.27 33.09 -32.11
C CYS A 357 0.78 32.89 -33.54
N LEU A 358 1.63 33.13 -34.54
CA LEU A 358 1.31 32.89 -35.94
C LEU A 358 1.16 31.39 -36.23
N ALA A 359 2.03 30.54 -35.67
CA ALA A 359 1.91 29.09 -35.81
C ALA A 359 0.58 28.56 -35.24
N MET A 360 0.16 29.04 -34.06
CA MET A 360 -1.13 28.71 -33.46
C MET A 360 -2.29 29.19 -34.33
N ALA A 361 -2.21 30.41 -34.88
CA ALA A 361 -3.25 30.94 -35.78
C ALA A 361 -3.38 30.10 -37.06
N PHE A 362 -2.26 29.69 -37.67
CA PHE A 362 -2.28 28.83 -38.85
C PHE A 362 -2.83 27.43 -38.56
N LEU A 363 -2.51 26.85 -37.40
CA LEU A 363 -3.08 25.56 -36.98
C LEU A 363 -4.59 25.64 -36.75
N LEU A 364 -5.08 26.74 -36.15
CA LEU A 364 -6.51 26.96 -35.96
C LEU A 364 -7.25 27.13 -37.29
N LEU A 365 -6.70 27.93 -38.23
CA LEU A 365 -7.26 28.05 -39.57
C LEU A 365 -7.25 26.71 -40.33
N GLY A 366 -6.14 25.96 -40.26
CA GLY A 366 -6.02 24.65 -40.88
C GLY A 366 -7.08 23.67 -40.37
N ASN A 367 -7.25 23.60 -39.04
CA ASN A 367 -8.26 22.75 -38.42
C ASN A 367 -9.69 23.18 -38.80
N ALA A 368 -9.96 24.49 -38.87
CA ALA A 368 -11.27 24.99 -39.31
C ALA A 368 -11.59 24.61 -40.76
N ILE A 369 -10.61 24.64 -41.66
CA ILE A 369 -10.77 24.21 -43.06
C ILE A 369 -11.07 22.70 -43.12
N VAL A 370 -10.33 21.88 -42.38
CA VAL A 370 -10.55 20.43 -42.33
C VAL A 370 -11.95 20.10 -41.82
N VAL A 371 -12.40 20.75 -40.74
CA VAL A 371 -13.77 20.60 -40.22
C VAL A 371 -14.80 21.04 -41.25
N GLY A 372 -14.55 22.16 -41.95
CA GLY A 372 -15.42 22.65 -43.04
C GLY A 372 -15.53 21.67 -44.20
N VAL A 373 -14.43 21.03 -44.61
CA VAL A 373 -14.40 20.00 -45.64
C VAL A 373 -15.15 18.76 -45.17
N ILE A 374 -14.92 18.28 -43.94
CA ILE A 374 -15.66 17.15 -43.36
C ILE A 374 -17.16 17.46 -43.33
N PHE A 375 -17.55 18.68 -42.95
CA PHE A 375 -18.95 19.08 -42.92
C PHE A 375 -19.56 19.11 -44.33
N LYS A 376 -18.83 19.63 -45.33
CA LYS A 376 -19.27 19.60 -46.73
C LYS A 376 -19.36 18.18 -47.29
N LEU A 377 -18.42 17.30 -46.96
CA LEU A 377 -18.45 15.89 -47.34
C LEU A 377 -19.63 15.16 -46.68
N LYS A 378 -19.87 15.38 -45.38
CA LYS A 378 -21.04 14.86 -44.66
C LYS A 378 -22.34 15.40 -45.25
N LYS A 379 -22.41 16.69 -45.61
CA LYS A 379 -23.58 17.31 -46.25
C LYS A 379 -23.83 16.75 -47.67
N LYS A 380 -22.78 16.55 -48.46
CA LYS A 380 -22.85 15.91 -49.79
C LYS A 380 -23.28 14.44 -49.68
N ARG A 381 -22.78 13.70 -48.67
CA ARG A 381 -23.20 12.32 -48.38
C ARG A 381 -24.67 12.24 -47.96
N ARG A 382 -25.16 13.14 -47.09
CA ARG A 382 -26.58 13.22 -46.73
C ARG A 382 -27.47 13.54 -47.94
N ARG A 383 -27.04 14.46 -48.81
CA ARG A 383 -27.77 14.79 -50.07
C ARG A 383 -27.82 13.61 -51.05
N ARG A 384 -26.74 12.83 -51.16
CA ARG A 384 -26.70 11.60 -51.97
C ARG A 384 -27.56 10.48 -51.38
N LEU A 385 -27.63 10.35 -50.05
CA LEU A 385 -28.54 9.39 -49.41
C LEU A 385 -30.00 9.77 -49.63
N ALA A 386 -30.33 11.08 -49.59
CA ALA A 386 -31.68 11.56 -49.85
C ALA A 386 -32.13 11.37 -51.32
N SER A 387 -31.21 11.41 -52.29
CA SER A 387 -31.54 11.15 -53.70
C SER A 387 -31.74 9.67 -54.05
N VAL A 388 -31.28 8.74 -53.20
CA VAL A 388 -31.48 7.29 -53.41
C VAL A 388 -32.87 6.83 -52.89
N VAL A 389 -33.54 7.63 -52.06
CA VAL A 389 -34.88 7.33 -51.51
C VAL A 389 -36.02 7.81 -52.42
N HIS A 390 -35.73 8.40 -53.60
CA HIS A 390 -36.73 8.86 -54.57
C HIS A 390 -36.52 8.23 -55.95
N GLN A 391 -36.75 6.91 -56.04
CA GLN A 391 -37.06 6.27 -57.32
C GLN A 391 -38.17 5.23 -57.11
N PRO A 392 -39.34 5.38 -57.77
CA PRO A 392 -40.49 4.51 -57.57
C PRO A 392 -40.45 3.25 -58.46
N ASP A 393 -41.03 2.18 -57.93
CA ASP A 393 -41.63 0.99 -58.56
C ASP A 393 -41.04 0.40 -59.84
N ILE A 394 -40.53 -0.83 -59.73
CA ILE A 394 -40.71 -1.87 -60.75
C ILE A 394 -41.34 -3.08 -60.06
N ALA A 395 -42.63 -3.30 -60.32
CA ALA A 395 -43.34 -4.52 -60.02
C ALA A 395 -42.80 -5.69 -60.86
N LEU A 396 -42.80 -6.91 -60.30
CA LEU A 396 -43.20 -8.16 -60.98
C LEU A 396 -43.19 -9.35 -60.01
N LEU A 397 -44.40 -9.91 -59.84
CA LEU A 397 -44.77 -11.33 -59.67
C LEU A 397 -44.61 -12.03 -58.30
N VAL A 398 -45.78 -12.22 -57.69
CA VAL A 398 -46.13 -13.19 -56.64
C VAL A 398 -46.43 -14.56 -57.27
N PRO A 399 -46.07 -15.67 -56.59
CA PRO A 399 -47.03 -16.76 -56.41
C PRO A 399 -47.22 -17.13 -54.92
N PRO A 400 -48.36 -17.72 -54.53
CA PRO A 400 -48.79 -17.82 -53.13
C PRO A 400 -48.20 -19.05 -52.42
N GLN A 401 -47.95 -18.92 -51.12
CA GLN A 401 -47.70 -20.04 -50.20
C GLN A 401 -48.58 -19.91 -48.95
N PRO A 402 -49.04 -21.03 -48.36
CA PRO A 402 -50.20 -21.08 -47.49
C PRO A 402 -49.86 -20.85 -46.01
N SER A 403 -50.88 -20.43 -45.26
CA SER A 403 -50.92 -20.28 -43.81
C SER A 403 -50.66 -21.61 -43.07
N GLY A 404 -49.69 -21.60 -42.14
CA GLY A 404 -49.46 -22.69 -41.18
C GLY A 404 -49.24 -22.12 -39.77
N GLU A 405 -50.07 -22.57 -38.83
CA GLU A 405 -50.04 -22.27 -37.39
C GLU A 405 -48.74 -22.72 -36.69
N PRO A 406 -48.34 -22.09 -35.56
CA PRO A 406 -47.25 -22.57 -34.72
C PRO A 406 -47.72 -23.69 -33.75
N PRO A 407 -46.91 -24.75 -33.51
CA PRO A 407 -47.26 -25.81 -32.58
C PRO A 407 -46.88 -25.47 -31.12
N PRO A 408 -47.55 -26.06 -30.12
CA PRO A 408 -47.28 -25.84 -28.71
C PRO A 408 -46.18 -26.78 -28.21
N TRP A 409 -45.27 -26.27 -27.38
CA TRP A 409 -44.32 -27.09 -26.63
C TRP A 409 -44.90 -27.46 -25.27
N LYS A 410 -45.02 -28.77 -25.05
CA LYS A 410 -45.50 -29.43 -23.83
C LYS A 410 -44.43 -29.42 -22.74
N HIS A 411 -44.88 -29.24 -21.50
CA HIS A 411 -44.18 -29.64 -20.29
C HIS A 411 -44.15 -31.17 -20.17
N GLY A 412 -43.00 -31.69 -19.74
CA GLY A 412 -42.78 -33.04 -19.24
C GLY A 412 -41.66 -32.98 -18.22
#